data_AF-A0A392T3M2-F1
#
_entry.id   AF-A0A392T3M2-F1
#
_cell.length_a   1.000
_cell.length_b   1.000
_cell.length_c   1.000
_cell.angle_alpha   90.00
_cell.angle_beta   90.00
_cell.angle_gamma   90.00
#
_symmetry.space_group_name_H-M   'P 1'
#
loop_
_entity.id
_entity.type
_entity.pdbx_description
1 polymer ?
#
loop_
_entity_poly.entity_id
_entity_poly.type
_entity_poly.pdbx_seq_one_letter_code
_entity_poly.pdbx_strand_id
1 'polypeptide(L)'
;MAFLRAFELVCQYLEVEPTVPLFFRVFKLQRQPSRDGRHGWVSLKQQVKLFKMFVDSVRHFKERFYIVRPLTKLAMDSLFESE
;
A
#
# COMPACT_ATOMS: atom_id res chain seq x y z
N MET A 1 0.49 8.57 2.95
CA MET A 1 1.72 8.62 2.14
C MET A 1 2.11 7.26 1.54
N ALA A 2 1.98 6.13 2.25
CA ALA A 2 2.41 4.81 1.76
C ALA A 2 1.82 4.37 0.39
N PHE A 3 0.53 4.59 0.13
CA PHE A 3 -0.08 4.18 -1.15
C PHE A 3 0.36 5.00 -2.37
N LEU A 4 0.61 6.30 -2.19
CA LEU A 4 1.17 7.14 -3.25
C LEU A 4 2.58 6.66 -3.59
N ARG A 5 3.40 6.40 -2.57
CA ARG A 5 4.75 5.90 -2.77
C ARG A 5 4.78 4.52 -3.44
N ALA A 6 3.89 3.61 -3.03
CA ALA A 6 3.76 2.30 -3.66
C ALA A 6 3.34 2.41 -5.14
N PHE A 7 2.43 3.34 -5.46
CA PHE A 7 2.03 3.61 -6.83
C PHE A 7 3.20 4.13 -7.70
N GLU A 8 3.96 5.10 -7.20
CA GLU A 8 5.15 5.62 -7.89
C GLU A 8 6.17 4.51 -8.17
N LEU A 9 6.47 3.67 -7.18
CA LEU A 9 7.43 2.58 -7.33
C LEU A 9 6.97 1.55 -8.37
N VAL A 10 5.68 1.25 -8.43
CA VAL A 10 5.13 0.35 -9.47
C VAL A 10 5.21 0.99 -10.85
N CYS A 11 4.91 2.29 -10.96
CA CYS A 11 5.04 3.02 -12.24
C CYS A 11 6.49 3.02 -12.71
N GLN A 12 7.44 3.26 -11.80
CA GLN A 12 8.87 3.20 -12.08
C GLN A 12 9.31 1.81 -12.53
N TYR A 13 8.90 0.74 -11.84
CA TYR A 13 9.22 -0.64 -12.21
C TYR A 13 8.67 -1.04 -13.59
N LEU A 14 7.49 -0.53 -13.94
CA LEU A 14 6.84 -0.80 -15.23
C LEU A 14 7.28 0.17 -16.35
N GLU A 15 8.17 1.11 -16.05
CA GLU A 15 8.62 2.15 -16.97
C GLU A 15 7.46 2.99 -17.55
N VAL A 16 6.44 3.25 -16.73
CA VAL A 16 5.27 4.09 -17.08
C VAL A 16 5.29 5.38 -16.27
N GLU A 17 4.91 6.50 -16.89
CA GLU A 17 4.79 7.77 -16.19
C GLU A 17 3.63 7.76 -15.17
N PRO A 18 3.88 8.10 -13.89
CA PRO A 18 2.82 8.18 -12.88
C PRO A 18 1.96 9.42 -13.14
N THR A 19 0.75 9.22 -13.69
CA THR A 19 -0.19 10.31 -13.95
C THR A 19 -1.41 10.26 -13.03
N VAL A 20 -2.06 11.41 -12.78
CA VAL A 20 -3.29 11.50 -11.97
C VAL A 20 -4.44 10.63 -12.56
N PRO A 21 -4.69 10.60 -13.89
CA PRO A 21 -5.69 9.71 -14.45
C PRO A 21 -5.38 8.23 -14.23
N LEU A 22 -4.10 7.83 -14.37
CA LEU A 22 -3.68 6.45 -14.12
C LEU A 22 -3.85 6.09 -12.64
N PHE A 23 -3.52 7.00 -11.72
CA PHE A 23 -3.75 6.82 -10.30
C PHE A 23 -5.23 6.53 -10.00
N PHE A 24 -6.16 7.31 -10.56
CA PHE A 24 -7.60 7.09 -10.37
C PHE A 24 -8.20 5.91 -11.18
N ARG A 25 -7.40 5.28 -12.04
CA ARG A 25 -7.72 3.98 -12.64
C ARG A 25 -7.43 2.84 -11.65
N VAL A 26 -6.37 2.96 -10.86
CA VAL A 26 -5.97 1.97 -9.85
C VAL A 26 -6.75 2.14 -8.55
N PHE A 27 -6.90 3.37 -8.08
CA PHE A 27 -7.59 3.74 -6.84
C PHE A 27 -8.87 4.51 -7.14
N LYS A 28 -9.97 4.19 -6.45
CA LYS A 28 -11.19 5.01 -6.44
C LYS A 28 -11.31 5.76 -5.14
N LEU A 29 -11.92 6.93 -5.20
CA LEU A 29 -12.34 7.65 -4.00
C LEU A 29 -13.58 6.96 -3.44
N GLN A 30 -13.48 6.50 -2.21
CA GLN A 30 -14.60 6.05 -1.42
C GLN A 30 -14.94 7.17 -0.45
N ARG A 31 -16.17 7.69 -0.55
CA ARG A 31 -16.68 8.72 0.35
C ARG A 31 -17.65 8.06 1.32
N GLN A 32 -17.49 8.35 2.60
CA GLN A 32 -18.51 7.97 3.56
C GLN A 32 -19.71 8.93 3.43
N PRO A 33 -20.94 8.41 3.25
CA PRO A 33 -22.11 9.27 3.28
C PRO A 33 -22.22 9.89 4.68
N SER A 34 -22.24 11.22 4.73
CA SER A 34 -22.46 11.95 5.97
C SER A 34 -23.96 12.07 6.20
N ARG A 35 -24.44 11.62 7.37
CA ARG A 35 -25.85 11.68 7.71
C ARG A 35 -26.37 13.12 7.87
N ASP A 36 -25.49 14.08 8.18
CA ASP A 36 -25.88 15.43 8.60
C ASP A 36 -25.21 16.55 7.78
N GLY A 37 -24.71 16.27 6.57
CA GLY A 37 -24.07 17.27 5.71
C GLY A 37 -22.69 17.77 6.20
N ARG A 38 -22.20 17.31 7.35
CA ARG A 38 -20.83 17.57 7.84
C ARG A 38 -19.81 16.75 7.06
N HIS A 39 -18.56 17.20 7.02
CA HIS A 39 -17.46 16.59 6.28
C HIS A 39 -17.39 15.06 6.46
N GLY A 40 -17.67 14.31 5.39
CA GLY A 40 -17.49 12.86 5.36
C GLY A 40 -16.04 12.50 5.09
N TRP A 41 -15.58 11.38 5.65
CA TRP A 41 -14.24 10.86 5.35
C TRP A 41 -14.15 10.45 3.88
N VAL A 42 -13.02 10.76 3.27
CA VAL A 42 -12.65 10.29 1.93
C VAL A 42 -11.46 9.36 2.09
N SER A 43 -11.63 8.13 1.60
CA SER A 43 -10.57 7.14 1.55
C SER A 43 -10.28 6.73 0.10
N LEU A 44 -9.10 6.14 -0.11
CA LEU A 44 -8.71 5.57 -1.40
C LEU A 44 -8.92 4.06 -1.33
N LYS A 45 -9.73 3.54 -2.26
CA LYS A 45 -10.03 2.11 -2.40
C LYS A 45 -9.41 1.57 -3.68
N GLN A 46 -8.57 0.55 -3.55
CA GLN A 46 -8.01 -0.15 -4.70
C GLN A 46 -9.11 -0.91 -5.46
N GLN A 47 -9.14 -0.77 -6.79
CA GLN A 47 -10.06 -1.56 -7.64
C GLN A 47 -9.51 -2.96 -7.89
N VAL A 48 -8.20 -3.04 -8.10
CA VAL A 48 -7.46 -4.30 -8.26
C VAL A 48 -6.51 -4.41 -7.08
N LYS A 49 -6.40 -5.60 -6.48
CA LYS A 49 -5.55 -5.85 -5.31
C LYS A 49 -4.03 -5.85 -5.64
N LEU A 50 -3.58 -4.89 -6.45
CA LEU A 50 -2.17 -4.73 -6.88
C LEU A 50 -1.22 -4.60 -5.68
N PHE A 51 -1.68 -3.95 -4.63
CA PHE A 51 -0.90 -3.70 -3.42
C PHE A 51 -1.35 -4.56 -2.24
N LYS A 52 -1.90 -5.76 -2.49
CA LYS A 52 -2.37 -6.65 -1.40
C LYS A 52 -1.30 -6.86 -0.33
N MET A 53 -0.03 -6.95 -0.75
CA MET A 53 1.12 -7.12 0.14
C MET A 53 1.26 -6.00 1.19
N PHE A 54 0.73 -4.80 0.92
CA PHE A 54 0.77 -3.64 1.81
C PHE A 54 -0.54 -3.43 2.59
N VAL A 55 -1.56 -4.25 2.32
CA VAL A 55 -2.87 -4.19 2.98
C VAL A 55 -2.95 -5.19 4.12
N ASP A 56 -2.24 -6.32 4.01
CA ASP A 56 -2.14 -7.30 5.08
C ASP A 56 -1.20 -6.76 6.18
N SER A 57 -1.49 -7.08 7.46
CA SER A 57 -0.66 -6.66 8.60
C SER A 57 0.80 -7.07 8.42
N VAL A 58 1.74 -6.22 8.81
CA VAL A 58 3.19 -6.53 8.82
C VAL A 58 3.48 -7.83 9.57
N ARG A 59 2.69 -8.14 10.62
CA ARG A 59 2.78 -9.39 11.39
C ARG A 59 2.52 -10.65 10.55
N HIS A 60 1.83 -10.52 9.42
CA HIS A 60 1.52 -11.60 8.49
C HIS A 60 2.13 -11.35 7.10
N PHE A 61 3.15 -10.48 7.00
CA PHE A 61 3.82 -10.21 5.75
C PHE A 61 4.49 -11.49 5.24
N LYS A 62 4.14 -11.91 4.02
CA LYS A 62 4.56 -13.22 3.50
C LYS A 62 6.04 -13.19 3.12
N GLU A 63 6.79 -14.23 3.53
CA GLU A 63 8.23 -14.36 3.26
C GLU A 63 8.61 -14.09 1.79
N ARG A 64 7.77 -14.53 0.85
CA ARG A 64 7.96 -14.35 -0.61
C ARG A 64 8.03 -12.88 -1.08
N PHE A 65 7.67 -11.93 -0.24
CA PHE A 65 7.70 -10.50 -0.57
C PHE A 65 8.91 -9.78 0.05
N TYR A 66 9.76 -10.46 0.81
CA TYR A 66 11.05 -9.91 1.22
C TYR A 66 12.04 -10.00 0.05
N ILE A 67 12.55 -8.84 -0.38
CA ILE A 67 13.64 -8.76 -1.36
C ILE A 67 14.98 -9.16 -0.71
N VAL A 68 15.11 -8.96 0.60
CA VAL A 68 16.25 -9.36 1.41
C VAL A 68 15.76 -10.29 2.51
N ARG A 69 16.14 -11.56 2.44
CA ARG A 69 15.84 -12.55 3.49
C ARG A 69 16.94 -12.51 4.55
N PRO A 70 16.63 -12.27 5.83
CA PRO A 70 17.61 -12.38 6.88
C PRO A 70 18.12 -13.83 6.98
N LEU A 71 19.44 -13.98 6.97
CA LEU A 71 20.09 -15.29 7.03
C LEU A 71 20.37 -15.74 8.47
N THR A 72 20.35 -14.82 9.42
CA THR A 72 20.67 -15.09 10.82
C THR A 72 19.43 -14.93 11.70
N LYS A 73 19.39 -15.69 12.79
CA LYS A 73 18.30 -15.65 13.77
C LYS A 73 18.13 -14.24 14.36
N LEU A 74 19.25 -13.60 14.69
CA LEU A 74 19.30 -12.22 15.20
C LEU A 74 18.66 -11.21 14.24
N ALA A 75 18.90 -11.36 12.94
CA ALA A 75 18.32 -10.46 11.93
C ALA A 75 16.84 -10.76 11.61
N MET A 76 16.34 -11.99 11.86
CA MET A 76 14.90 -12.26 11.82
C MET A 76 14.17 -11.65 13.03
N ASP A 77 14.77 -11.76 14.22
CA ASP A 77 14.15 -11.27 15.45
C ASP A 77 14.03 -9.73 15.44
N SER A 78 14.98 -9.02 14.84
CA SER A 78 14.94 -7.56 14.69
C SER A 78 13.93 -7.05 13.64
N LEU A 79 13.33 -7.90 12.81
CA LEU A 79 12.38 -7.45 11.77
C LEU A 79 11.05 -6.92 12.34
N PHE A 80 10.69 -7.33 13.55
CA PHE A 80 9.39 -7.04 14.16
C PHE A 80 9.48 -6.11 15.37
N GLU A 81 10.68 -5.66 15.73
CA GLU A 81 10.86 -4.61 16.72
C GLU A 81 10.48 -3.26 16.08
N SER A 82 9.25 -2.82 16.33
CA SER A 82 8.83 -1.45 16.06
C SER A 82 9.25 -0.56 17.24
N GLU A 83 9.95 0.54 16.95
CA GLU A 83 10.19 1.65 17.89
C GLU A 83 8.89 2.18 18.53
#